data_AF-A0A3L6JBT9-F1
#
_entry.id   AF-A0A3L6JBT9-F1
#
_cell.length_a   1.000
_cell.length_b   1.000
_cell.length_c   1.000
_cell.angle_alpha   90.00
_cell.angle_beta   90.00
_cell.angle_gamma   90.00
#
_symmetry.space_group_name_H-M   'P 1'
#
loop_
_entity.id
_entity.type
_entity.pdbx_description
1 polymer ?
#
loop_
_entity_poly.entity_id
_entity_poly.type
_entity_poly.pdbx_seq_one_letter_code
_entity_poly.pdbx_strand_id
1 'polypeptide(L)'
;METRLIRTNEVDEETTEKGTTQSSNNTGVLETLKLTGHITTDYPNGLTVGVKLGSVPGTRGVHVDVVYALDLRRATFGKGGLAIRAAVLETISRDLDKVLNDVGLGELFHEHAVLTPWGHLRLPLLQGASHGSLSLMHETRTVYVIVENAKPTFDLSWLTDTGRIVTADQFALISQSDSRLKLSDLKKSVGSEKWQLLEMGLAKGWFGILALISLMIGLSTSFAVLLAGSGSFIMPALVSLASGIVSGWLLHSSRACISAFQERLIREQEQLRELGDSARIRCSIMENKDRLQLIADLNFIVSPLVAAVGTAIAKGDVDAAVSVACSILDECVRLAPHPSDASPVIRGDDGLRHFIGLFEHLGGNIEEVSLALAYVGLTGHLTKRITFGEAAAHLTELNNALYDIGALRPSIKEALDDRLNMVALKETVDEIDKETGSAEKPTLASRAKIDEKGVRDEPRPEEAAPLEHSDSLTEDDELHDQIRQASVEVSPESEPDAPVDSGTKISDPTEEVTIVATDIITGRMKKRKSKPAEPGQLLLIEDFEYTESGSEASEERESAGV
;
A
#
# COMPACT_ATOMS: atom_id res chain seq x y z
N MET A 1 -64.51 13.98 34.52
CA MET A 1 -63.44 13.70 33.55
C MET A 1 -62.47 12.74 34.22
N GLU A 2 -62.53 11.51 33.75
CA GLU A 2 -62.07 10.26 34.34
C GLU A 2 -60.57 9.97 34.11
N THR A 3 -59.83 9.80 35.23
CA THR A 3 -59.03 8.61 35.60
C THR A 3 -58.28 7.82 34.51
N ARG A 4 -56.95 7.67 34.68
CA ARG A 4 -56.33 6.42 35.23
C ARG A 4 -54.80 6.52 35.32
N LEU A 5 -54.32 6.27 36.54
CA LEU A 5 -53.02 5.62 36.82
C LEU A 5 -53.04 4.19 36.27
N ILE A 6 -51.93 3.72 35.71
CA ILE A 6 -51.51 2.32 35.83
C ILE A 6 -50.06 2.28 36.30
N ARG A 7 -49.87 1.44 37.32
CA ARG A 7 -48.69 1.18 38.15
C ARG A 7 -48.20 -0.23 37.76
N THR A 8 -46.88 -0.40 37.65
CA THR A 8 -46.02 -1.50 38.16
C THR A 8 -46.34 -3.00 37.97
N ASN A 9 -45.24 -3.76 37.75
CA ASN A 9 -44.99 -5.22 37.93
C ASN A 9 -45.46 -6.11 36.76
N GLU A 10 -44.79 -7.17 36.29
CA GLU A 10 -43.90 -8.22 36.85
C GLU A 10 -42.85 -8.61 35.76
N VAL A 11 -41.55 -8.83 36.00
CA VAL A 11 -40.83 -10.04 36.50
C VAL A 11 -41.28 -11.36 35.87
N ASP A 12 -40.40 -11.98 35.07
CA ASP A 12 -40.01 -13.41 35.04
C ASP A 12 -38.99 -13.59 33.89
N GLU A 13 -37.70 -13.77 34.19
CA GLU A 13 -37.01 -15.05 34.40
C GLU A 13 -36.80 -15.88 33.12
N GLU A 14 -35.51 -16.16 32.86
CA GLU A 14 -34.96 -17.23 32.02
C GLU A 14 -35.34 -17.23 30.52
N THR A 15 -34.40 -16.90 29.63
CA THR A 15 -33.44 -17.92 29.22
C THR A 15 -32.17 -17.30 28.67
N THR A 16 -31.09 -17.55 29.41
CA THR A 16 -29.71 -17.33 29.00
C THR A 16 -29.33 -18.42 28.00
N GLU A 17 -29.86 -18.39 26.77
CA GLU A 17 -29.21 -19.07 25.66
C GLU A 17 -28.24 -18.08 25.02
N LYS A 18 -27.06 -17.99 25.65
CA LYS A 18 -25.83 -17.70 24.92
C LYS A 18 -25.65 -18.84 23.92
N GLY A 19 -26.33 -18.71 22.78
CA GLY A 19 -25.99 -19.38 21.55
C GLY A 19 -24.56 -18.95 21.22
N THR A 20 -23.64 -19.84 21.55
CA THR A 20 -22.26 -19.87 21.11
C THR A 20 -22.26 -19.94 19.58
N THR A 21 -22.50 -18.82 18.91
CA THR A 21 -22.21 -18.67 17.48
C THR A 21 -20.70 -18.63 17.32
N GLN A 22 -20.13 -19.82 17.14
CA GLN A 22 -18.90 -20.09 16.38
C GLN A 22 -17.97 -18.88 16.20
N SER A 23 -17.28 -18.52 17.28
CA SER A 23 -16.06 -17.72 17.21
C SER A 23 -14.90 -18.68 17.02
N SER A 24 -14.67 -19.11 15.79
CA SER A 24 -13.44 -19.79 15.40
C SER A 24 -13.18 -19.58 13.90
N ASN A 25 -12.00 -19.02 13.60
CA ASN A 25 -11.26 -19.12 12.32
C ASN A 25 -11.22 -17.91 11.38
N ASN A 26 -11.09 -16.67 11.89
CA ASN A 26 -10.44 -15.63 11.09
C ASN A 26 -9.88 -14.51 11.95
N THR A 27 -8.72 -14.73 12.59
CA THR A 27 -7.92 -13.63 13.14
C THR A 27 -7.58 -12.70 11.98
N GLY A 28 -8.11 -11.47 11.99
CA GLY A 28 -7.93 -10.54 10.88
C GLY A 28 -6.45 -10.21 10.68
N VAL A 29 -6.03 -9.98 9.44
CA VAL A 29 -4.67 -9.55 9.06
C VAL A 29 -4.17 -8.41 9.96
N LEU A 30 -5.06 -7.45 10.19
CA LEU A 30 -4.84 -6.28 11.01
C LEU A 30 -4.64 -6.61 12.50
N GLU A 31 -5.38 -7.60 13.03
CA GLU A 31 -5.20 -8.08 14.41
C GLU A 31 -3.86 -8.80 14.56
N THR A 32 -3.50 -9.64 13.60
CA THR A 32 -2.22 -10.35 13.59
C THR A 32 -1.02 -9.40 13.55
N LEU A 33 -1.09 -8.35 12.71
CA LEU A 33 -0.06 -7.31 12.68
C LEU A 33 0.01 -6.54 14.01
N LYS A 34 -1.12 -6.22 14.63
CA LYS A 34 -1.15 -5.58 15.96
C LYS A 34 -0.57 -6.48 17.05
N LEU A 35 -0.86 -7.78 17.03
CA LEU A 35 -0.33 -8.78 17.97
C LEU A 35 1.19 -8.92 17.86
N THR A 36 1.74 -8.81 16.66
CA THR A 36 3.20 -8.83 16.42
C THR A 36 3.91 -7.52 16.73
N GLY A 37 3.16 -6.51 17.20
CA GLY A 37 3.66 -5.21 17.66
C GLY A 37 3.72 -4.12 16.58
N HIS A 38 3.10 -4.33 15.42
CA HIS A 38 3.02 -3.33 14.37
C HIS A 38 1.92 -2.31 14.66
N ILE A 39 2.14 -1.08 14.20
CA ILE A 39 1.13 -0.03 14.12
C ILE A 39 0.57 -0.07 12.72
N THR A 40 -0.74 -0.20 12.60
CA THR A 40 -1.37 -0.60 11.35
C THR A 40 -2.38 0.41 10.84
N THR A 41 -2.47 0.48 9.51
CA THR A 41 -3.49 1.21 8.76
C THR A 41 -3.96 0.32 7.61
N ASP A 42 -5.27 0.33 7.32
CA ASP A 42 -5.88 -0.45 6.23
C ASP A 42 -6.16 0.48 5.04
N TYR A 43 -5.87 0.02 3.83
CA TYR A 43 -6.15 0.71 2.59
C TYR A 43 -7.37 0.10 1.89
N PRO A 44 -8.12 0.88 1.10
CA PRO A 44 -9.35 0.41 0.45
C PRO A 44 -9.13 -0.70 -0.58
N ASN A 45 -7.90 -0.88 -1.06
CA ASN A 45 -7.52 -1.90 -2.04
C ASN A 45 -7.22 -3.28 -1.41
N GLY A 46 -7.67 -3.54 -0.17
CA GLY A 46 -7.43 -4.81 0.53
C GLY A 46 -5.99 -4.98 1.05
N LEU A 47 -5.28 -3.86 1.20
CA LEU A 47 -3.87 -3.82 1.55
C LEU A 47 -3.74 -3.23 2.95
N THR A 48 -3.17 -3.97 3.89
CA THR A 48 -2.92 -3.48 5.24
C THR A 48 -1.42 -3.21 5.38
N VAL A 49 -1.06 -2.00 5.83
CA VAL A 49 0.32 -1.68 6.21
C VAL A 49 0.49 -1.81 7.72
N GLY A 50 1.61 -2.37 8.14
CA GLY A 50 2.06 -2.44 9.52
C GLY A 50 3.48 -1.93 9.63
N VAL A 51 3.73 -0.97 10.52
CA VAL A 51 5.08 -0.48 10.80
C VAL A 51 5.48 -0.86 12.21
N LYS A 52 6.66 -1.46 12.36
CA LYS A 52 7.26 -1.79 13.65
C LYS A 52 8.63 -1.14 13.75
N LEU A 53 8.90 -0.54 14.91
CA LEU A 53 10.17 0.08 15.23
C LEU A 53 10.97 -0.85 16.13
N GLY A 54 12.22 -1.13 15.75
CA GLY A 54 13.14 -1.96 16.51
C GLY A 54 14.48 -1.27 16.71
N SER A 55 15.11 -1.45 17.88
CA SER A 55 16.50 -1.02 18.08
C SER A 55 17.45 -1.90 17.27
N VAL A 56 18.50 -1.34 16.66
CA VAL A 56 19.58 -2.13 16.05
C VAL A 56 20.74 -2.25 17.04
N PRO A 57 20.92 -3.38 17.73
CA PRO A 57 21.87 -3.48 18.84
C PRO A 57 23.31 -3.20 18.40
N GLY A 58 24.02 -2.38 19.17
CA GLY A 58 25.42 -2.00 18.88
C GLY A 58 25.58 -0.89 17.85
N THR A 59 24.50 -0.23 17.43
CA THR A 59 24.52 0.87 16.46
C THR A 59 23.66 2.04 16.93
N ARG A 60 23.86 3.23 16.32
CA ARG A 60 23.00 4.42 16.52
C ARG A 60 21.75 4.42 15.60
N GLY A 61 21.29 3.22 15.25
CA GLY A 61 20.25 3.00 14.24
C GLY A 61 18.95 2.43 14.83
N VAL A 62 17.84 2.79 14.21
CA VAL A 62 16.52 2.20 14.42
C VAL A 62 16.10 1.48 13.15
N HIS A 63 15.71 0.24 13.30
CA HIS A 63 15.07 -0.55 12.26
C HIS A 63 13.60 -0.16 12.15
N VAL A 64 13.20 0.20 10.95
CA VAL A 64 11.81 0.46 10.57
C VAL A 64 11.36 -0.68 9.68
N ASP A 65 10.68 -1.64 10.29
CA ASP A 65 10.12 -2.81 9.61
C ASP A 65 8.75 -2.45 9.06
N VAL A 66 8.66 -2.30 7.73
CA VAL A 66 7.43 -1.99 7.02
C VAL A 66 6.89 -3.27 6.39
N VAL A 67 5.75 -3.73 6.87
CA VAL A 67 5.06 -4.93 6.39
C VAL A 67 3.79 -4.52 5.68
N TYR A 68 3.69 -4.89 4.41
CA TYR A 68 2.45 -4.83 3.65
C TYR A 68 1.84 -6.23 3.61
N ALA A 69 0.56 -6.34 3.92
CA ALA A 69 -0.21 -7.57 3.79
C ALA A 69 -1.33 -7.33 2.80
N LEU A 70 -1.25 -7.97 1.64
CA LEU A 70 -2.28 -7.94 0.60
C LEU A 70 -3.26 -9.09 0.84
N ASP A 71 -4.48 -8.77 1.27
CA ASP A 71 -5.52 -9.77 1.49
C ASP A 71 -6.34 -9.99 0.22
N LEU A 72 -5.99 -11.02 -0.56
CA LEU A 72 -6.68 -11.34 -1.82
C LEU A 72 -8.13 -11.81 -1.61
N ARG A 73 -8.55 -12.09 -0.37
CA ARG A 73 -9.95 -12.43 -0.06
C ARG A 73 -10.83 -11.18 -0.04
N ARG A 74 -10.25 -10.02 0.27
CA ARG A 74 -10.94 -8.73 0.35
C ARG A 74 -10.62 -7.81 -0.83
N ALA A 75 -9.50 -8.05 -1.50
CA ALA A 75 -9.01 -7.13 -2.50
C ALA A 75 -9.81 -7.23 -3.82
N THR A 76 -10.30 -6.09 -4.29
CA THR A 76 -11.01 -5.96 -5.54
C THR A 76 -10.09 -5.35 -6.60
N PHE A 77 -9.58 -6.18 -7.51
CA PHE A 77 -8.81 -5.74 -8.66
C PHE A 77 -9.36 -6.35 -9.95
N GLY A 78 -8.96 -5.77 -11.09
CA GLY A 78 -9.10 -6.42 -12.39
C GLY A 78 -8.33 -7.74 -12.46
N LYS A 79 -8.78 -8.66 -13.32
CA LYS A 79 -8.14 -9.97 -13.50
C LYS A 79 -6.74 -9.90 -14.12
N GLY A 80 -6.38 -8.80 -14.79
CA GLY A 80 -5.08 -8.64 -15.43
C GLY A 80 -3.95 -8.53 -14.42
N GLY A 81 -2.82 -9.21 -14.68
CA GLY A 81 -1.64 -9.13 -13.81
C GLY A 81 -1.10 -7.70 -13.68
N LEU A 82 -1.28 -6.87 -14.71
CA LEU A 82 -0.90 -5.46 -14.69
C LEU A 82 -1.89 -4.59 -13.91
N ALA A 83 -3.17 -4.96 -13.83
CA ALA A 83 -4.17 -4.27 -13.01
C ALA A 83 -3.84 -4.38 -11.51
N ILE A 84 -3.46 -5.58 -11.07
CA ILE A 84 -2.99 -5.82 -9.69
C ILE A 84 -1.73 -4.98 -9.42
N ARG A 85 -0.78 -4.98 -10.37
CA ARG A 85 0.43 -4.14 -10.27
C ARG A 85 0.09 -2.67 -10.10
N ALA A 86 -0.76 -2.11 -10.96
CA ALA A 86 -1.16 -0.71 -10.89
C ALA A 86 -1.83 -0.36 -9.56
N ALA A 87 -2.73 -1.21 -9.06
CA ALA A 87 -3.47 -0.95 -7.83
C ALA A 87 -2.62 -1.08 -6.55
N VAL A 88 -1.58 -1.92 -6.58
CA VAL A 88 -0.74 -2.24 -5.41
C VAL A 88 0.55 -1.42 -5.37
N LEU A 89 1.22 -1.24 -6.51
CA LEU A 89 2.55 -0.62 -6.58
C LEU A 89 2.54 0.83 -6.13
N GLU A 90 1.50 1.61 -6.44
CA GLU A 90 1.40 2.99 -5.99
C GLU A 90 1.48 3.10 -4.46
N THR A 91 0.84 2.17 -3.75
CA THR A 91 0.81 2.17 -2.28
C THR A 91 2.12 1.65 -1.70
N ILE A 92 2.62 0.53 -2.22
CA ILE A 92 3.82 -0.13 -1.66
C ILE A 92 5.11 0.65 -1.98
N SER A 93 5.13 1.42 -3.08
CA SER A 93 6.30 2.21 -3.49
C SER A 93 6.39 3.59 -2.84
N ARG A 94 5.41 4.00 -2.02
CA ARG A 94 5.42 5.30 -1.33
C ARG A 94 6.70 5.53 -0.53
N ASP A 95 7.16 6.76 -0.45
CA ASP A 95 8.31 7.14 0.38
C ASP A 95 8.03 6.82 1.86
N LEU A 96 9.08 6.46 2.60
CA LEU A 96 8.97 6.08 4.01
C LEU A 96 8.28 7.15 4.86
N ASP A 97 8.53 8.43 4.59
CA ASP A 97 7.86 9.55 5.26
C ASP A 97 6.33 9.47 5.13
N LYS A 98 5.81 9.26 3.91
CA LYS A 98 4.37 9.10 3.68
C LYS A 98 3.81 7.87 4.40
N VAL A 99 4.52 6.75 4.34
CA VAL A 99 4.13 5.51 5.04
C VAL A 99 4.05 5.74 6.55
N LEU A 100 5.00 6.48 7.13
CA LEU A 100 4.99 6.81 8.55
C LEU A 100 3.85 7.76 8.91
N ASN A 101 3.54 8.75 8.06
CA ASN A 101 2.37 9.60 8.23
C ASN A 101 1.08 8.78 8.22
N ASP A 102 0.93 7.84 7.28
CA ASP A 102 -0.26 6.99 7.13
C ASP A 102 -0.54 6.13 8.39
N VAL A 103 0.50 5.76 9.16
CA VAL A 103 0.37 5.01 10.43
C VAL A 103 0.43 5.89 11.70
N GLY A 104 0.45 7.22 11.54
CA GLY A 104 0.51 8.16 12.67
C GLY A 104 1.87 8.22 13.39
N LEU A 105 2.96 7.93 12.69
CA LEU A 105 4.35 8.05 13.14
C LEU A 105 5.10 9.22 12.48
N GLY A 106 4.46 9.96 11.56
CA GLY A 106 5.09 11.03 10.80
C GLY A 106 5.70 12.15 11.65
N GLU A 107 5.08 12.50 12.79
CA GLU A 107 5.61 13.50 13.71
C GLU A 107 6.99 13.13 14.31
N LEU A 108 7.34 11.85 14.32
CA LEU A 108 8.62 11.36 14.82
C LEU A 108 9.72 11.38 13.75
N PHE A 109 9.34 11.55 12.48
CA PHE A 109 10.27 11.60 11.37
C PHE A 109 10.84 13.01 11.21
N HIS A 110 12.16 13.11 11.26
CA HIS A 110 12.88 14.35 11.02
C HIS A 110 14.04 14.14 10.06
N GLU A 111 14.01 14.86 8.94
CA GLU A 111 15.17 14.98 8.07
C GLU A 111 16.15 15.98 8.68
N HIS A 112 17.23 15.47 9.29
CA HIS A 112 18.24 16.33 9.90
C HIS A 112 19.33 16.65 8.88
N ALA A 113 19.52 17.93 8.61
CA ALA A 113 20.59 18.42 7.75
C ALA A 113 21.86 18.71 8.58
N VAL A 114 22.87 17.84 8.44
CA VAL A 114 24.20 18.09 9.01
C VAL A 114 24.94 19.04 8.08
N LEU A 115 25.30 20.21 8.60
CA LEU A 115 26.14 21.19 7.91
C LEU A 115 27.59 20.70 7.85
N THR A 116 28.09 20.51 6.64
CA THR A 116 29.49 20.20 6.37
C THR A 116 30.11 21.33 5.56
N PRO A 117 31.45 21.53 5.62
CA PRO A 117 32.15 22.50 4.77
C PRO A 117 31.94 22.34 3.26
N TRP A 118 31.40 21.20 2.79
CA TRP A 118 31.13 20.93 1.37
C TRP A 118 29.64 20.87 1.03
N GLY A 119 28.75 21.17 1.98
CA GLY A 119 27.31 21.18 1.76
C GLY A 119 26.52 20.51 2.88
N HIS A 120 25.24 20.33 2.62
CA HIS A 120 24.29 19.73 3.56
C HIS A 120 24.21 18.22 3.34
N LEU A 121 24.44 17.46 4.39
CA LEU A 121 24.18 16.02 4.42
C LEU A 121 22.84 15.79 5.11
N ARG A 122 21.86 15.27 4.38
CA ARG A 122 20.54 14.98 4.95
C ARG A 122 20.49 13.55 5.47
N LEU A 123 20.09 13.37 6.72
CA LEU A 123 19.97 12.08 7.37
C LEU A 123 18.51 11.87 7.80
N PRO A 124 17.87 10.75 7.41
CA PRO A 124 16.54 10.40 7.90
C PRO A 124 16.68 9.91 9.34
N LEU A 125 16.31 10.76 10.30
CA LEU A 125 16.41 10.47 11.71
C LEU A 125 15.02 10.30 12.32
N LEU A 126 14.90 9.34 13.23
CA LEU A 126 13.74 9.20 14.09
C LEU A 126 14.01 9.92 15.42
N GLN A 127 13.12 10.81 15.82
CA GLN A 127 13.16 11.47 17.12
C GLN A 127 12.58 10.56 18.21
N GLY A 128 13.30 10.47 19.33
CA GLY A 128 12.81 9.77 20.51
C GLY A 128 11.65 10.48 21.18
N ALA A 129 10.82 9.74 21.91
CA ALA A 129 9.62 10.26 22.58
C ALA A 129 9.92 11.33 23.66
N SER A 130 11.16 11.39 24.16
CA SER A 130 11.67 12.40 25.09
C SER A 130 12.27 13.63 24.38
N HIS A 131 12.14 13.73 23.04
CA HIS A 131 12.68 14.76 22.15
C HIS A 131 14.21 14.97 22.16
N GLY A 132 14.95 14.36 23.08
CA GLY A 132 16.40 14.56 23.23
C GLY A 132 17.30 13.66 22.39
N SER A 133 16.77 12.56 21.82
CA SER A 133 17.58 11.56 21.12
C SER A 133 17.17 11.42 19.65
N LEU A 134 18.15 11.32 18.75
CA LEU A 134 17.94 11.09 17.33
C LEU A 134 18.64 9.80 16.91
N SER A 135 18.01 9.01 16.05
CA SER A 135 18.59 7.75 15.56
C SER A 135 18.38 7.58 14.06
N LEU A 136 19.39 7.06 13.37
CA LEU A 136 19.33 6.85 11.93
C LEU A 136 18.35 5.75 11.59
N MET A 137 17.47 5.98 10.61
CA MET A 137 16.48 4.99 10.21
C MET A 137 17.04 4.02 9.16
N HIS A 138 16.80 2.74 9.40
CA HIS A 138 17.12 1.64 8.50
C HIS A 138 15.82 0.92 8.13
N GLU A 139 15.38 1.09 6.89
CA GLU A 139 14.10 0.57 6.40
C GLU A 139 14.25 -0.83 5.78
N THR A 140 13.31 -1.72 6.09
CA THR A 140 13.06 -2.93 5.30
C THR A 140 11.59 -3.00 4.94
N ARG A 141 11.27 -3.30 3.67
CA ARG A 141 9.90 -3.56 3.23
C ARG A 141 9.69 -5.04 2.98
N THR A 142 8.57 -5.55 3.46
CA THR A 142 8.13 -6.92 3.25
C THR A 142 6.70 -6.93 2.76
N VAL A 143 6.40 -7.75 1.75
CA VAL A 143 5.03 -7.95 1.29
C VAL A 143 4.62 -9.39 1.56
N TYR A 144 3.47 -9.57 2.20
CA TYR A 144 2.79 -10.86 2.34
C TYR A 144 1.54 -10.86 1.49
N VAL A 145 1.25 -12.00 0.88
CA VAL A 145 0.01 -12.20 0.13
C VAL A 145 -0.80 -13.24 0.87
N ILE A 146 -2.01 -12.86 1.28
CA ILE A 146 -2.90 -13.69 2.07
C ILE A 146 -3.95 -14.30 1.16
N VAL A 147 -4.02 -15.62 1.16
CA VAL A 147 -4.94 -16.42 0.36
C VAL A 147 -5.82 -17.29 1.25
N GLU A 148 -6.97 -17.69 0.71
CA GLU A 148 -7.94 -18.46 1.46
C GLU A 148 -7.52 -19.93 1.58
N ASN A 149 -7.18 -20.60 0.47
CA ASN A 149 -6.82 -22.04 0.48
C ASN A 149 -5.88 -22.48 -0.65
N ALA A 150 -5.90 -21.83 -1.82
CA ALA A 150 -5.07 -22.17 -2.97
C ALA A 150 -4.07 -21.06 -3.30
N LYS A 151 -2.92 -21.45 -3.85
CA LYS A 151 -1.98 -20.48 -4.44
C LYS A 151 -2.68 -19.71 -5.56
N PRO A 152 -2.45 -18.39 -5.67
CA PRO A 152 -3.06 -17.62 -6.74
C PRO A 152 -2.57 -18.14 -8.08
N THR A 153 -3.46 -18.16 -9.07
CA THR A 153 -3.14 -18.55 -10.45
C THR A 153 -2.24 -17.53 -11.15
N PHE A 154 -2.21 -16.30 -10.64
CA PHE A 154 -1.39 -15.21 -11.16
C PHE A 154 0.04 -15.25 -10.63
N ASP A 155 1.00 -14.84 -11.46
CA ASP A 155 2.39 -14.68 -11.04
C ASP A 155 2.56 -13.45 -10.14
N LEU A 156 2.87 -13.70 -8.86
CA LEU A 156 3.18 -12.68 -7.86
C LEU A 156 4.66 -12.67 -7.47
N SER A 157 5.51 -13.37 -8.23
CA SER A 157 6.96 -13.40 -7.99
C SER A 157 7.56 -12.01 -7.95
N TRP A 158 7.07 -11.09 -8.79
CA TRP A 158 7.45 -9.67 -8.84
C TRP A 158 7.15 -8.88 -7.56
N LEU A 159 6.20 -9.36 -6.75
CA LEU A 159 5.73 -8.67 -5.54
C LEU A 159 6.39 -9.23 -4.28
N THR A 160 6.47 -10.56 -4.18
CA THR A 160 6.99 -11.23 -2.98
C THR A 160 7.52 -12.63 -3.28
N ASP A 161 8.24 -13.20 -2.30
CA ASP A 161 8.69 -14.57 -2.31
C ASP A 161 7.52 -15.57 -2.23
N THR A 162 7.66 -16.71 -2.90
CA THR A 162 6.66 -17.78 -2.89
C THR A 162 6.37 -18.32 -1.49
N GLY A 163 7.34 -18.22 -0.56
CA GLY A 163 7.17 -18.57 0.86
C GLY A 163 6.37 -17.55 1.68
N ARG A 164 6.09 -16.37 1.13
CA ARG A 164 5.27 -15.30 1.75
C ARG A 164 3.87 -15.19 1.15
N ILE A 165 3.49 -16.15 0.30
CA ILE A 165 2.11 -16.40 -0.10
C ILE A 165 1.54 -17.41 0.88
N VAL A 166 0.71 -16.94 1.80
CA VAL A 166 0.36 -17.66 3.03
C VAL A 166 -1.14 -17.63 3.30
N THR A 167 -1.64 -18.58 4.07
CA THR A 167 -2.98 -18.47 4.64
C THR A 167 -2.99 -17.55 5.86
N ALA A 168 -4.18 -17.07 6.26
CA ALA A 168 -4.32 -16.17 7.41
C ALA A 168 -3.71 -16.76 8.71
N ASP A 169 -3.81 -18.07 8.90
CA ASP A 169 -3.28 -18.74 10.09
C ASP A 169 -1.74 -18.83 10.09
N GLN A 170 -1.13 -18.99 8.91
CA GLN A 170 0.32 -19.09 8.75
C GLN A 170 1.01 -17.72 8.84
N PHE A 171 0.30 -16.65 8.48
CA PHE A 171 0.83 -15.29 8.43
C PHE A 171 1.46 -14.85 9.76
N ALA A 172 0.84 -15.16 10.90
CA ALA A 172 1.36 -14.79 12.22
C ALA A 172 2.73 -15.44 12.52
N LEU A 173 2.88 -16.71 12.18
CA LEU A 173 4.09 -17.49 12.44
C LEU A 173 5.23 -17.06 11.51
N ILE A 174 4.93 -16.92 10.21
CA ILE A 174 5.92 -16.57 9.19
C ILE A 174 6.40 -15.14 9.38
N SER A 175 5.50 -14.18 9.65
CA SER A 175 5.91 -12.79 9.92
C SER A 175 6.82 -12.67 11.14
N GLN A 176 6.57 -13.42 12.21
CA GLN A 176 7.47 -13.45 13.37
C GLN A 176 8.83 -14.06 13.03
N SER A 177 8.85 -15.17 12.28
CA SER A 177 10.09 -15.82 11.85
C SER A 177 10.93 -14.88 10.97
N ASP A 178 10.33 -14.27 9.96
CA ASP A 178 10.98 -13.33 9.05
C ASP A 178 11.53 -12.12 9.80
N SER A 179 10.76 -11.54 10.74
CA SER A 179 11.24 -10.39 11.53
C SER A 179 12.51 -10.70 12.33
N ARG A 180 12.65 -11.94 12.84
CA ARG A 180 13.84 -12.38 13.59
C ARG A 180 15.03 -12.60 12.66
N LEU A 181 14.81 -13.25 11.52
CA LEU A 181 15.85 -13.48 10.51
C LEU A 181 16.38 -12.15 9.97
N LYS A 182 15.46 -11.25 9.56
CA LYS A 182 15.81 -9.92 9.05
C LYS A 182 16.57 -9.08 10.05
N LEU A 183 16.20 -9.10 11.33
CA LEU A 183 16.94 -8.39 12.37
C LEU A 183 18.40 -8.87 12.44
N SER A 184 18.63 -10.18 12.31
CA SER A 184 19.99 -10.75 12.35
C SER A 184 20.84 -10.34 11.15
N ASP A 185 20.24 -10.30 9.96
CA ASP A 185 20.95 -9.89 8.74
C ASP A 185 21.12 -8.37 8.65
N LEU A 186 20.15 -7.61 9.13
CA LEU A 186 20.23 -6.15 9.29
C LEU A 186 21.37 -5.77 10.24
N LYS A 187 21.57 -6.51 11.32
CA LYS A 187 22.70 -6.29 12.22
C LYS A 187 24.05 -6.51 11.52
N LYS A 188 24.13 -7.45 10.57
CA LYS A 188 25.36 -7.69 9.79
C LYS A 188 25.61 -6.61 8.74
N SER A 189 24.55 -6.02 8.17
CA SER A 189 24.67 -4.99 7.13
C SER A 189 24.93 -3.59 7.68
N VAL A 190 24.47 -3.28 8.89
CA VAL A 190 24.66 -1.95 9.50
C VAL A 190 26.01 -1.87 10.22
N GLY A 191 27.00 -1.22 9.59
CA GLY A 191 28.33 -1.02 10.16
C GLY A 191 28.40 0.17 11.13
N SER A 192 29.07 0.00 12.27
CA SER A 192 29.31 1.09 13.23
C SER A 192 30.45 2.04 12.80
N GLU A 193 31.39 1.55 12.00
CA GLU A 193 32.57 2.29 11.54
C GLU A 193 32.26 3.57 10.75
N LYS A 194 31.10 3.65 10.09
CA LYS A 194 30.70 4.84 9.32
C LYS A 194 30.65 6.11 10.18
N TRP A 195 30.27 5.98 11.44
CA TRP A 195 30.18 7.13 12.34
C TRP A 195 31.54 7.76 12.63
N GLN A 196 32.59 6.95 12.70
CA GLN A 196 33.97 7.44 12.87
C GLN A 196 34.41 8.24 11.63
N LEU A 197 34.03 7.81 10.42
CA LEU A 197 34.31 8.56 9.20
C LEU A 197 33.60 9.93 9.19
N LEU A 198 32.35 9.98 9.63
CA LEU A 198 31.60 11.23 9.73
C LEU A 198 32.23 12.16 10.78
N GLU A 199 32.58 11.65 11.95
CA GLU A 199 33.21 12.42 13.02
C GLU A 199 34.57 12.97 12.61
N MET A 200 35.44 12.12 12.03
CA MET A 200 36.74 12.53 11.50
C MET A 200 36.59 13.56 10.37
N GLY A 201 35.61 13.38 9.50
CA GLY A 201 35.26 14.36 8.46
C GLY A 201 34.88 15.70 9.09
N LEU A 202 33.85 15.74 9.91
CA LEU A 202 33.40 16.99 10.55
C LEU A 202 34.51 17.69 11.32
N ALA A 203 35.30 16.97 12.14
CA ALA A 203 36.40 17.54 12.89
C ALA A 203 37.46 18.16 11.96
N LYS A 204 37.96 17.39 10.98
CA LYS A 204 38.96 17.88 10.01
C LYS A 204 38.42 19.05 9.19
N GLY A 205 37.13 19.02 8.85
CA GLY A 205 36.46 20.10 8.14
C GLY A 205 36.43 21.41 8.91
N TRP A 206 36.02 21.36 10.18
CA TRP A 206 36.01 22.55 11.04
C TRP A 206 37.42 23.08 11.32
N PHE A 207 38.40 22.20 11.59
CA PHE A 207 39.79 22.63 11.72
C PHE A 207 40.35 23.21 10.40
N GLY A 208 39.93 22.68 9.26
CA GLY A 208 40.28 23.21 7.94
C GLY A 208 39.72 24.62 7.71
N ILE A 209 38.49 24.90 8.14
CA ILE A 209 37.88 26.24 8.13
C ILE A 209 38.64 27.18 9.07
N LEU A 210 38.98 26.75 10.29
CA LEU A 210 39.76 27.57 11.23
C LEU A 210 41.13 27.93 10.65
N ALA A 211 41.81 26.98 10.00
CA ALA A 211 43.07 27.23 9.28
C ALA A 211 42.90 28.14 8.05
N LEU A 212 41.73 28.13 7.41
CA LEU A 212 41.40 29.06 6.33
C LEU A 212 41.24 30.49 6.87
N ILE A 213 40.61 30.65 8.03
CA ILE A 213 40.48 31.95 8.69
C ILE A 213 41.87 32.48 9.08
N SER A 214 42.76 31.64 9.61
CA SER A 214 44.14 32.06 9.93
C SER A 214 44.94 32.43 8.67
N LEU A 215 44.73 31.74 7.55
CA LEU A 215 45.27 32.12 6.25
C LEU A 215 44.81 33.53 5.84
N MET A 216 43.51 33.84 5.95
CA MET A 216 42.96 35.14 5.59
C MET A 216 43.51 36.27 6.47
N ILE A 217 43.63 36.04 7.78
CA ILE A 217 44.27 36.97 8.72
C ILE A 217 45.77 37.14 8.36
N GLY A 218 46.46 36.06 8.04
CA GLY A 218 47.87 36.08 7.62
C GLY A 218 48.09 36.87 6.33
N LEU A 219 47.22 36.71 5.33
CA LEU A 219 47.25 37.47 4.09
C LEU A 219 46.93 38.96 4.31
N SER A 220 45.93 39.26 5.13
CA SER A 220 45.55 40.63 5.48
C SER A 220 46.68 41.35 6.23
N THR A 221 47.30 40.69 7.20
CA THR A 221 48.45 41.24 7.94
C THR A 221 49.68 41.40 7.04
N SER A 222 49.95 40.45 6.13
CA SER A 222 51.00 40.58 5.12
C SER A 222 50.80 41.82 4.23
N PHE A 223 49.56 42.05 3.79
CA PHE A 223 49.20 43.23 2.99
C PHE A 223 49.35 44.54 3.78
N ALA A 224 48.92 44.57 5.06
CA ALA A 224 49.07 45.74 5.92
C ALA A 224 50.54 46.09 6.22
N VAL A 225 51.39 45.08 6.48
CA VAL A 225 52.84 45.28 6.69
C VAL A 225 53.52 45.81 5.42
N LEU A 226 53.08 45.34 4.26
CA LEU A 226 53.57 45.80 2.96
C LEU A 226 53.21 47.27 2.70
N LEU A 227 52.00 47.70 3.09
CA LEU A 227 51.57 49.11 3.01
C LEU A 227 52.28 50.02 4.03
N ALA A 228 52.56 49.52 5.23
CA ALA A 228 53.21 50.29 6.30
C ALA A 228 54.73 50.45 6.13
N GLY A 229 55.36 49.77 5.17
CA GLY A 229 56.79 49.92 4.86
C GLY A 229 57.75 49.38 5.94
N SER A 230 57.26 48.60 6.91
CA SER A 230 58.05 48.09 8.03
C SER A 230 58.56 46.66 7.80
N GLY A 231 59.83 46.40 8.14
CA GLY A 231 60.63 45.24 7.68
C GLY A 231 60.36 43.85 8.29
N SER A 232 59.11 43.44 8.58
CA SER A 232 58.82 42.07 9.04
C SER A 232 57.69 41.38 8.27
N PHE A 233 57.83 41.29 6.95
CA PHE A 233 56.89 40.59 6.06
C PHE A 233 56.99 39.06 6.13
N ILE A 234 58.14 38.53 6.54
CA ILE A 234 58.47 37.10 6.46
C ILE A 234 57.57 36.26 7.39
N MET A 235 57.31 36.72 8.62
CA MET A 235 56.50 35.96 9.58
C MET A 235 55.03 35.83 9.13
N PRO A 236 54.32 36.90 8.74
CA PRO A 236 52.98 36.79 8.17
C PRO A 236 52.92 35.88 6.92
N ALA A 237 53.91 35.98 6.04
CA ALA A 237 53.99 35.13 4.84
C ALA A 237 54.15 33.64 5.19
N LEU A 238 55.03 33.29 6.12
CA LEU A 238 55.21 31.91 6.57
C LEU A 238 53.97 31.34 7.25
N VAL A 239 53.32 32.13 8.12
CA VAL A 239 52.06 31.72 8.78
C VAL A 239 50.96 31.49 7.76
N SER A 240 50.86 32.37 6.74
CA SER A 240 49.88 32.21 5.66
C SER A 240 50.16 30.94 4.84
N LEU A 241 51.42 30.68 4.44
CA LEU A 241 51.79 29.51 3.66
C LEU A 241 51.54 28.20 4.43
N ALA A 242 51.96 28.13 5.69
CA ALA A 242 51.69 26.98 6.55
C ALA A 242 50.18 26.75 6.75
N SER A 243 49.43 27.83 7.01
CA SER A 243 47.97 27.75 7.16
C SER A 243 47.28 27.28 5.88
N GLY A 244 47.73 27.74 4.71
CA GLY A 244 47.19 27.32 3.42
C GLY A 244 47.42 25.84 3.12
N ILE A 245 48.63 25.34 3.37
CA ILE A 245 48.95 23.91 3.19
C ILE A 245 48.12 23.05 4.15
N VAL A 246 48.08 23.42 5.44
CA VAL A 246 47.33 22.67 6.46
C VAL A 246 45.82 22.71 6.17
N SER A 247 45.27 23.88 5.82
CA SER A 247 43.86 24.04 5.47
C SER A 247 43.50 23.21 4.24
N GLY A 248 44.29 23.28 3.17
CA GLY A 248 44.08 22.50 1.96
C GLY A 248 44.09 20.99 2.22
N TRP A 249 45.06 20.52 3.01
CA TRP A 249 45.14 19.10 3.40
C TRP A 249 43.95 18.65 4.26
N LEU A 250 43.59 19.43 5.28
CA LEU A 250 42.46 19.12 6.17
C LEU A 250 41.13 19.10 5.43
N LEU A 251 40.88 20.10 4.57
CA LEU A 251 39.66 20.17 3.78
C LEU A 251 39.60 19.04 2.75
N HIS A 252 40.70 18.71 2.09
CA HIS A 252 40.75 17.57 1.17
C HIS A 252 40.49 16.23 1.89
N SER A 253 41.19 16.00 3.01
CA SER A 253 41.01 14.78 3.79
C SER A 253 39.60 14.64 4.33
N SER A 254 38.99 15.75 4.76
CA SER A 254 37.63 15.73 5.25
C SER A 254 36.61 15.43 4.14
N ARG A 255 36.78 16.02 2.94
CA ARG A 255 35.95 15.66 1.78
C ARG A 255 35.99 14.16 1.51
N ALA A 256 37.18 13.56 1.56
CA ALA A 256 37.35 12.11 1.36
C ALA A 256 36.65 11.28 2.46
N CYS A 257 36.71 11.70 3.72
CA CYS A 257 36.01 11.03 4.83
C CYS A 257 34.48 11.11 4.67
N ILE A 258 33.95 12.29 4.31
CA ILE A 258 32.51 12.49 4.14
C ILE A 258 31.98 11.77 2.90
N SER A 259 32.71 11.77 1.79
CA SER A 259 32.33 10.98 0.61
C SER A 259 32.34 9.48 0.92
N ALA A 260 33.34 8.99 1.67
CA ALA A 260 33.38 7.59 2.10
C ALA A 260 32.22 7.23 3.04
N PHE A 261 31.81 8.16 3.93
CA PHE A 261 30.61 7.99 4.75
C PHE A 261 29.34 7.88 3.89
N GLN A 262 29.14 8.80 2.93
CA GLN A 262 27.98 8.78 2.03
C GLN A 262 27.93 7.50 1.21
N GLU A 263 29.07 7.08 0.65
CA GLU A 263 29.15 5.86 -0.14
C GLU A 263 28.83 4.62 0.70
N ARG A 264 29.32 4.54 1.94
CA ARG A 264 28.93 3.45 2.86
C ARG A 264 27.44 3.46 3.16
N LEU A 265 26.85 4.63 3.42
CA LEU A 265 25.42 4.75 3.72
C LEU A 265 24.56 4.33 2.51
N ILE A 266 24.96 4.70 1.29
CA ILE A 266 24.28 4.27 0.05
C ILE A 266 24.37 2.75 -0.12
N ARG A 267 25.56 2.15 0.09
CA ARG A 267 25.74 0.69 -0.01
C ARG A 267 24.92 -0.06 1.04
N GLU A 268 24.88 0.43 2.28
CA GLU A 268 24.04 -0.14 3.33
C GLU A 268 22.56 -0.06 2.97
N GLN A 269 22.09 1.08 2.45
CA GLN A 269 20.70 1.22 2.00
C GLN A 269 20.36 0.26 0.86
N GLU A 270 21.28 0.04 -0.09
CA GLU A 270 21.03 -0.90 -1.18
C GLU A 270 21.00 -2.35 -0.67
N GLN A 271 21.90 -2.74 0.24
CA GLN A 271 21.85 -4.05 0.90
C GLN A 271 20.55 -4.26 1.68
N LEU A 272 20.06 -3.24 2.39
CA LEU A 272 18.79 -3.30 3.11
C LEU A 272 17.58 -3.43 2.16
N ARG A 273 17.65 -2.83 0.96
CA ARG A 273 16.63 -2.99 -0.08
C ARG A 273 16.60 -4.40 -0.64
N GLU A 274 17.74 -5.07 -0.73
CA GLU A 274 17.87 -6.46 -1.18
C GLU A 274 17.38 -7.47 -0.14
N LEU A 275 17.50 -7.17 1.16
CA LEU A 275 16.94 -7.99 2.25
C LEU A 275 15.39 -7.97 2.29
N GLY A 276 14.78 -6.96 1.67
CA GLY A 276 13.33 -6.82 1.55
C GLY A 276 12.82 -7.06 0.13
N ASP A 277 11.55 -6.77 -0.07
CA ASP A 277 10.91 -6.86 -1.39
C ASP A 277 11.10 -5.55 -2.21
N SER A 278 11.70 -4.51 -1.61
CA SER A 278 11.89 -3.18 -2.23
C SER A 278 12.64 -3.24 -3.56
N ALA A 279 13.74 -4.00 -3.63
CA ALA A 279 14.52 -4.13 -4.87
C ALA A 279 13.69 -4.75 -5.99
N ARG A 280 12.91 -5.79 -5.66
CA ARG A 280 12.05 -6.50 -6.61
C ARG A 280 10.91 -5.63 -7.12
N ILE A 281 10.25 -4.92 -6.21
CA ILE A 281 9.20 -3.95 -6.52
C ILE A 281 9.76 -2.87 -7.45
N ARG A 282 10.97 -2.35 -7.18
CA ARG A 282 11.61 -1.35 -8.03
C ARG A 282 11.88 -1.87 -9.44
N CYS A 283 12.40 -3.09 -9.58
CA CYS A 283 12.60 -3.71 -10.89
C CYS A 283 11.27 -3.86 -11.65
N SER A 284 10.21 -4.32 -10.97
CA SER A 284 8.88 -4.45 -11.59
C SER A 284 8.32 -3.10 -12.05
N ILE A 285 8.48 -2.03 -11.26
CA ILE A 285 8.08 -0.66 -11.65
C ILE A 285 8.86 -0.20 -12.87
N MET A 286 10.18 -0.41 -12.91
CA MET A 286 11.01 0.00 -14.03
C MET A 286 10.65 -0.76 -15.32
N GLU A 287 10.44 -2.07 -15.24
CA GLU A 287 10.08 -2.92 -16.39
C GLU A 287 8.71 -2.56 -16.98
N ASN A 288 7.79 -2.06 -16.14
CA ASN A 288 6.41 -1.78 -16.55
C ASN A 288 6.06 -0.29 -16.54
N LYS A 289 7.06 0.59 -16.47
CA LYS A 289 6.87 2.02 -16.27
C LYS A 289 5.87 2.63 -17.26
N ASP A 290 6.10 2.39 -18.55
CA ASP A 290 5.28 2.97 -19.62
C ASP A 290 3.84 2.42 -19.58
N ARG A 291 3.69 1.12 -19.28
CA ARG A 291 2.38 0.47 -19.17
C ARG A 291 1.59 0.93 -17.95
N LEU A 292 2.26 1.09 -16.80
CA LEU A 292 1.65 1.61 -15.58
C LEU A 292 1.24 3.07 -15.74
N GLN A 293 2.06 3.86 -16.43
CA GLN A 293 1.71 5.24 -16.77
C GLN A 293 0.50 5.29 -17.70
N LEU A 294 0.45 4.44 -18.72
CA LEU A 294 -0.70 4.34 -19.62
C LEU A 294 -1.99 3.93 -18.86
N ILE A 295 -1.91 2.98 -17.93
CA ILE A 295 -3.06 2.64 -17.06
C ILE A 295 -3.49 3.83 -16.22
N ALA A 296 -2.54 4.58 -15.64
CA ALA A 296 -2.87 5.76 -14.85
C ALA A 296 -3.57 6.84 -15.68
N ASP A 297 -3.08 7.09 -16.91
CA ASP A 297 -3.69 8.05 -17.85
C ASP A 297 -5.09 7.59 -18.26
N LEU A 298 -5.26 6.31 -18.60
CA LEU A 298 -6.57 5.72 -18.88
C LEU A 298 -7.50 5.80 -17.67
N ASN A 299 -7.02 5.50 -16.46
CA ASN A 299 -7.82 5.60 -15.24
C ASN A 299 -8.33 7.02 -15.01
N PHE A 300 -7.48 8.02 -15.24
CA PHE A 300 -7.83 9.42 -15.10
C PHE A 300 -8.90 9.88 -16.10
N ILE A 301 -8.82 9.40 -17.36
CA ILE A 301 -9.71 9.84 -18.45
C ILE A 301 -11.00 9.01 -18.51
N VAL A 302 -10.88 7.68 -18.46
CA VAL A 302 -11.99 6.75 -18.67
C VAL A 302 -12.89 6.66 -17.46
N SER A 303 -12.36 6.73 -16.22
CA SER A 303 -13.18 6.62 -15.01
C SER A 303 -14.30 7.68 -14.93
N PRO A 304 -14.06 8.99 -15.19
CA PRO A 304 -15.13 9.98 -15.26
C PRO A 304 -16.13 9.74 -16.39
N LEU A 305 -15.67 9.25 -17.56
CA LEU A 305 -16.55 8.96 -18.70
C LEU A 305 -17.48 7.79 -18.39
N VAL A 306 -16.97 6.72 -17.78
CA VAL A 306 -17.78 5.57 -17.33
C VAL A 306 -18.82 6.02 -16.29
N ALA A 307 -18.43 6.89 -15.35
CA ALA A 307 -19.38 7.47 -14.41
C ALA A 307 -20.48 8.27 -15.12
N ALA A 308 -20.14 9.03 -16.17
CA ALA A 308 -21.11 9.77 -16.99
C ALA A 308 -22.05 8.83 -17.77
N VAL A 309 -21.56 7.72 -18.34
CA VAL A 309 -22.39 6.65 -18.92
C VAL A 309 -23.41 6.16 -17.90
N GLY A 310 -22.97 5.85 -16.68
CA GLY A 310 -23.85 5.46 -15.59
C GLY A 310 -24.92 6.52 -15.29
N THR A 311 -24.61 7.82 -15.37
CA THR A 311 -25.61 8.88 -15.15
C THR A 311 -26.64 8.99 -16.28
N ALA A 312 -26.24 8.71 -17.52
CA ALA A 312 -27.14 8.70 -18.67
C ALA A 312 -28.12 7.51 -18.59
N ILE A 313 -27.62 6.32 -18.25
CA ILE A 313 -28.44 5.12 -18.01
C ILE A 313 -29.46 5.37 -16.90
N ALA A 314 -29.05 5.98 -15.78
CA ALA A 314 -29.95 6.29 -14.67
C ALA A 314 -31.08 7.27 -15.06
N LYS A 315 -30.86 8.10 -16.09
CA LYS A 315 -31.87 9.01 -16.65
C LYS A 315 -32.74 8.36 -17.74
N GLY A 316 -32.47 7.10 -18.10
CA GLY A 316 -33.13 6.41 -19.21
C GLY A 316 -32.71 6.90 -20.60
N ASP A 317 -31.58 7.61 -20.71
CA ASP A 317 -31.07 8.14 -21.97
C ASP A 317 -29.99 7.21 -22.54
N VAL A 318 -30.44 6.23 -23.32
CA VAL A 318 -29.56 5.21 -23.94
C VAL A 318 -28.68 5.83 -25.01
N ASP A 319 -29.22 6.75 -25.81
CA ASP A 319 -28.47 7.42 -26.88
C ASP A 319 -27.31 8.24 -26.28
N ALA A 320 -27.54 8.97 -25.18
CA ALA A 320 -26.47 9.68 -24.48
C ALA A 320 -25.46 8.73 -23.83
N ALA A 321 -25.90 7.61 -23.25
CA ALA A 321 -25.01 6.61 -22.65
C ALA A 321 -24.07 6.00 -23.69
N VAL A 322 -24.59 5.61 -24.86
CA VAL A 322 -23.79 5.05 -25.95
C VAL A 322 -22.89 6.11 -26.56
N SER A 323 -23.34 7.36 -26.71
CA SER A 323 -22.49 8.46 -27.19
C SER A 323 -21.27 8.68 -26.30
N VAL A 324 -21.43 8.65 -24.97
CA VAL A 324 -20.30 8.77 -24.03
C VAL A 324 -19.42 7.53 -24.08
N ALA A 325 -20.00 6.34 -24.26
CA ALA A 325 -19.24 5.11 -24.44
C ALA A 325 -18.39 5.12 -25.72
N CYS A 326 -18.88 5.70 -26.82
CA CYS A 326 -18.06 5.94 -28.01
C CYS A 326 -16.87 6.84 -27.70
N SER A 327 -17.04 7.88 -26.86
CA SER A 327 -15.90 8.69 -26.41
C SER A 327 -14.90 7.89 -25.58
N ILE A 328 -15.34 6.89 -24.79
CA ILE A 328 -14.42 5.97 -24.12
C ILE A 328 -13.61 5.16 -25.13
N LEU A 329 -14.27 4.63 -26.17
CA LEU A 329 -13.60 3.88 -27.23
C LEU A 329 -12.58 4.76 -27.97
N ASP A 330 -12.95 6.00 -28.31
CA ASP A 330 -12.06 6.96 -28.97
C ASP A 330 -10.82 7.26 -28.12
N GLU A 331 -10.99 7.46 -26.80
CA GLU A 331 -9.87 7.69 -25.89
C GLU A 331 -8.96 6.47 -25.76
N CYS A 332 -9.52 5.26 -25.72
CA CYS A 332 -8.76 4.01 -25.75
C CYS A 332 -7.96 3.87 -27.05
N VAL A 333 -8.56 4.17 -28.21
CA VAL A 333 -7.87 4.14 -29.51
C VAL A 333 -6.77 5.21 -29.58
N ARG A 334 -7.05 6.42 -29.09
CA ARG A 334 -6.12 7.55 -29.08
C ARG A 334 -4.87 7.28 -28.23
N LEU A 335 -5.05 6.58 -27.11
CA LEU A 335 -3.98 6.24 -26.17
C LEU A 335 -3.32 4.89 -26.48
N ALA A 336 -3.82 4.14 -27.46
CA ALA A 336 -3.25 2.86 -27.85
C ALA A 336 -1.80 3.01 -28.32
N PRO A 337 -0.89 2.14 -27.84
CA PRO A 337 0.46 2.07 -28.40
C PRO A 337 0.38 1.61 -29.87
N HIS A 338 1.41 1.93 -30.65
CA HIS A 338 1.44 1.52 -32.06
C HIS A 338 1.34 -0.01 -32.15
N PRO A 339 0.39 -0.56 -32.92
CA PRO A 339 0.15 -2.00 -32.96
C PRO A 339 1.39 -2.70 -33.49
N SER A 340 1.85 -3.74 -32.79
CA SER A 340 2.84 -4.66 -33.33
C SER A 340 2.21 -5.44 -34.48
N ASP A 341 2.94 -5.64 -35.59
CA ASP A 341 2.49 -6.33 -36.82
C ASP A 341 2.04 -7.80 -36.64
N ALA A 342 1.97 -8.30 -35.41
CA ALA A 342 1.79 -9.72 -35.08
C ALA A 342 0.34 -10.18 -34.90
N SER A 343 -0.67 -9.29 -34.77
CA SER A 343 -2.06 -9.71 -34.55
C SER A 343 -2.75 -10.13 -35.86
N PRO A 344 -3.16 -11.40 -36.05
CA PRO A 344 -3.66 -11.90 -37.34
C PRO A 344 -5.15 -11.65 -37.61
N VAL A 345 -5.92 -11.13 -36.64
CA VAL A 345 -7.38 -11.30 -36.62
C VAL A 345 -8.18 -10.17 -37.28
N ILE A 346 -7.68 -8.94 -37.35
CA ILE A 346 -8.51 -7.79 -37.76
C ILE A 346 -7.82 -6.97 -38.85
N ARG A 347 -8.13 -7.28 -40.12
CA ARG A 347 -7.55 -6.61 -41.31
C ARG A 347 -8.46 -5.55 -41.96
N GLY A 348 -9.49 -5.07 -41.26
CA GLY A 348 -10.52 -4.19 -41.86
C GLY A 348 -10.67 -2.79 -41.28
N ASP A 349 -10.46 -2.62 -39.96
CA ASP A 349 -10.66 -1.35 -39.25
C ASP A 349 -9.43 -1.05 -38.38
N ASP A 350 -8.75 0.05 -38.70
CA ASP A 350 -7.57 0.51 -37.95
C ASP A 350 -7.93 0.87 -36.52
N GLY A 351 -9.09 1.47 -36.26
CA GLY A 351 -9.54 1.84 -34.91
C GLY A 351 -9.73 0.62 -34.04
N LEU A 352 -10.45 -0.39 -34.53
CA LEU A 352 -10.64 -1.67 -33.83
C LEU A 352 -9.31 -2.38 -33.56
N ARG A 353 -8.35 -2.35 -34.50
CA ARG A 353 -7.02 -2.93 -34.31
C ARG A 353 -6.24 -2.24 -33.20
N HIS A 354 -6.26 -0.91 -33.15
CA HIS A 354 -5.62 -0.14 -32.07
C HIS A 354 -6.31 -0.39 -30.72
N PHE A 355 -7.65 -0.46 -30.72
CA PHE A 355 -8.44 -0.75 -29.55
C PHE A 355 -8.09 -2.12 -28.94
N ILE A 356 -8.17 -3.21 -29.72
CA ILE A 356 -7.82 -4.55 -29.22
C ILE A 356 -6.34 -4.62 -28.84
N GLY A 357 -5.46 -4.04 -29.66
CA GLY A 357 -4.02 -3.99 -29.39
C GLY A 357 -3.65 -3.29 -28.09
N LEU A 358 -4.45 -2.30 -27.62
CA LEU A 358 -4.27 -1.70 -26.30
C LEU A 358 -4.47 -2.71 -25.18
N PHE A 359 -5.55 -3.49 -25.22
CA PHE A 359 -5.84 -4.45 -24.14
C PHE A 359 -4.84 -5.61 -24.15
N GLU A 360 -4.41 -6.08 -25.32
CA GLU A 360 -3.31 -7.05 -25.46
C GLU A 360 -2.01 -6.50 -24.87
N HIS A 361 -1.66 -5.24 -25.19
CA HIS A 361 -0.44 -4.61 -24.70
C HIS A 361 -0.42 -4.47 -23.16
N LEU A 362 -1.58 -4.23 -22.56
CA LEU A 362 -1.77 -4.14 -21.12
C LEU A 362 -1.94 -5.51 -20.44
N GLY A 363 -1.98 -6.61 -21.21
CA GLY A 363 -2.10 -7.97 -20.68
C GLY A 363 -3.47 -8.27 -20.06
N GLY A 364 -4.54 -7.69 -20.62
CA GLY A 364 -5.90 -8.07 -20.27
C GLY A 364 -6.17 -9.52 -20.69
N ASN A 365 -6.92 -10.26 -19.87
CA ASN A 365 -7.45 -11.56 -20.28
C ASN A 365 -8.75 -11.32 -21.04
N ILE A 366 -8.65 -11.01 -22.34
CA ILE A 366 -9.78 -10.56 -23.14
C ILE A 366 -10.29 -11.68 -24.02
N GLU A 367 -11.60 -11.86 -24.05
CA GLU A 367 -12.27 -12.55 -25.16
C GLU A 367 -12.30 -11.62 -26.38
N GLU A 368 -11.25 -11.66 -27.21
CA GLU A 368 -11.05 -10.75 -28.35
C GLU A 368 -12.31 -10.55 -29.20
N VAL A 369 -13.07 -11.63 -29.44
CA VAL A 369 -14.30 -11.62 -30.24
C VAL A 369 -15.42 -10.84 -29.54
N SER A 370 -15.63 -11.08 -28.24
CA SER A 370 -16.67 -10.41 -27.43
C SER A 370 -16.39 -8.92 -27.34
N LEU A 371 -15.13 -8.53 -27.10
CA LEU A 371 -14.72 -7.13 -27.03
C LEU A 371 -14.80 -6.43 -28.40
N ALA A 372 -14.43 -7.13 -29.49
CA ALA A 372 -14.59 -6.59 -30.84
C ALA A 372 -16.06 -6.39 -31.21
N LEU A 373 -16.96 -7.30 -30.81
CA LEU A 373 -18.40 -7.15 -30.98
C LEU A 373 -18.94 -5.95 -30.18
N ALA A 374 -18.45 -5.73 -28.96
CA ALA A 374 -18.82 -4.55 -28.17
C ALA A 374 -18.37 -3.25 -28.85
N TYR A 375 -17.15 -3.19 -29.38
CA TYR A 375 -16.66 -2.03 -30.13
C TYR A 375 -17.53 -1.75 -31.36
N VAL A 376 -17.80 -2.76 -32.19
CA VAL A 376 -18.60 -2.60 -33.42
C VAL A 376 -20.07 -2.28 -33.08
N GLY A 377 -20.63 -2.88 -32.03
CA GLY A 377 -22.00 -2.63 -31.60
C GLY A 377 -22.22 -1.20 -31.10
N LEU A 378 -21.30 -0.69 -30.27
CA LEU A 378 -21.37 0.68 -29.75
C LEU A 378 -21.10 1.72 -30.85
N THR A 379 -20.08 1.53 -31.68
CA THR A 379 -19.79 2.45 -32.80
C THR A 379 -20.87 2.42 -33.88
N GLY A 380 -21.47 1.24 -34.13
CA GLY A 380 -22.58 1.04 -35.04
C GLY A 380 -23.85 1.81 -34.66
N HIS A 381 -24.01 2.16 -33.37
CA HIS A 381 -25.14 2.97 -32.88
C HIS A 381 -25.28 4.31 -33.62
N LEU A 382 -24.17 4.89 -34.06
CA LEU A 382 -24.15 6.13 -34.84
C LEU A 382 -24.88 6.01 -36.19
N THR A 383 -25.01 4.78 -36.70
CA THR A 383 -25.67 4.48 -37.98
C THR A 383 -27.06 3.87 -37.80
N LYS A 384 -27.26 3.07 -36.74
CA LYS A 384 -28.54 2.44 -36.42
C LYS A 384 -28.71 2.41 -34.90
N ARG A 385 -29.80 3.00 -34.42
CA ARG A 385 -30.13 2.95 -32.98
C ARG A 385 -30.22 1.50 -32.50
N ILE A 386 -29.63 1.25 -31.34
CA ILE A 386 -29.60 -0.07 -30.68
C ILE A 386 -30.58 -0.08 -29.53
N THR A 387 -31.07 -1.26 -29.17
CA THR A 387 -31.97 -1.43 -28.02
C THR A 387 -31.21 -1.30 -26.69
N PHE A 388 -31.93 -1.07 -25.59
CA PHE A 388 -31.29 -1.03 -24.26
C PHE A 388 -30.58 -2.35 -23.94
N GLY A 389 -31.20 -3.50 -24.22
CA GLY A 389 -30.58 -4.81 -23.98
C GLY A 389 -29.25 -5.02 -24.72
N GLU A 390 -29.18 -4.60 -25.99
CA GLU A 390 -27.92 -4.63 -26.76
C GLU A 390 -26.88 -3.64 -26.21
N ALA A 391 -27.29 -2.41 -25.88
CA ALA A 391 -26.41 -1.42 -25.27
C ALA A 391 -25.86 -1.91 -23.93
N ALA A 392 -26.70 -2.49 -23.07
CA ALA A 392 -26.32 -3.02 -21.77
C ALA A 392 -25.30 -4.15 -21.90
N ALA A 393 -25.48 -5.07 -22.85
CA ALA A 393 -24.53 -6.15 -23.10
C ALA A 393 -23.14 -5.61 -23.52
N HIS A 394 -23.10 -4.69 -24.49
CA HIS A 394 -21.84 -4.13 -24.97
C HIS A 394 -21.16 -3.23 -23.93
N LEU A 395 -21.91 -2.46 -23.15
CA LEU A 395 -21.38 -1.64 -22.06
C LEU A 395 -20.84 -2.51 -20.91
N THR A 396 -21.51 -3.62 -20.60
CA THR A 396 -21.03 -4.57 -19.58
C THR A 396 -19.69 -5.19 -20.00
N GLU A 397 -19.57 -5.60 -21.26
CA GLU A 397 -18.33 -6.15 -21.80
C GLU A 397 -17.19 -5.13 -21.77
N LEU A 398 -17.46 -3.90 -22.22
CA LEU A 398 -16.49 -2.80 -22.15
C LEU A 398 -16.08 -2.48 -20.71
N ASN A 399 -17.04 -2.41 -19.78
CA ASN A 399 -16.80 -2.12 -18.37
C ASN A 399 -15.91 -3.19 -17.72
N ASN A 400 -16.19 -4.46 -17.99
CA ASN A 400 -15.39 -5.59 -17.50
C ASN A 400 -13.98 -5.58 -18.10
N ALA A 401 -13.84 -5.36 -19.41
CA ALA A 401 -12.53 -5.30 -20.05
C ALA A 401 -11.67 -4.16 -19.48
N LEU A 402 -12.24 -2.95 -19.32
CA LEU A 402 -11.55 -1.79 -18.74
C LEU A 402 -11.15 -2.01 -17.28
N TYR A 403 -12.01 -2.67 -16.51
CA TYR A 403 -11.68 -3.07 -15.14
C TYR A 403 -10.55 -4.09 -15.11
N ASP A 404 -10.59 -5.11 -15.98
CA ASP A 404 -9.61 -6.20 -16.01
C ASP A 404 -8.20 -5.73 -16.36
N ILE A 405 -8.05 -4.67 -17.16
CA ILE A 405 -6.74 -4.03 -17.41
C ILE A 405 -6.34 -2.99 -16.35
N GLY A 406 -7.21 -2.70 -15.37
CA GLY A 406 -6.94 -1.72 -14.30
C GLY A 406 -7.21 -0.27 -14.69
N ALA A 407 -7.79 -0.01 -15.87
CA ALA A 407 -8.17 1.31 -16.33
C ALA A 407 -9.41 1.87 -15.61
N LEU A 408 -10.10 1.06 -14.81
CA LEU A 408 -11.27 1.48 -14.06
C LEU A 408 -11.15 1.21 -12.56
N ARG A 409 -11.61 2.16 -11.75
CA ARG A 409 -11.69 1.99 -10.29
C ARG A 409 -12.82 1.03 -9.91
N PRO A 410 -12.64 0.15 -8.91
CA PRO A 410 -13.68 -0.81 -8.48
C PRO A 410 -15.02 -0.14 -8.17
N SER A 411 -15.01 0.98 -7.45
CA SER A 411 -16.23 1.71 -7.08
C SER A 411 -17.05 2.22 -8.27
N ILE A 412 -16.38 2.51 -9.41
CA ILE A 412 -17.05 3.01 -10.62
C ILE A 412 -17.58 1.84 -11.43
N LYS A 413 -16.82 0.74 -11.49
CA LYS A 413 -17.26 -0.51 -12.10
C LYS A 413 -18.57 -0.99 -11.46
N GLU A 414 -18.57 -1.14 -10.13
CA GLU A 414 -19.72 -1.57 -9.33
C GLU A 414 -20.91 -0.62 -9.53
N ALA A 415 -20.68 0.69 -9.48
CA ALA A 415 -21.75 1.67 -9.67
C ALA A 415 -22.39 1.63 -11.07
N LEU A 416 -21.63 1.29 -12.11
CA LEU A 416 -22.20 1.10 -13.45
C LEU A 416 -22.95 -0.23 -13.55
N ASP A 417 -22.37 -1.32 -13.05
CA ASP A 417 -22.99 -2.65 -13.05
C ASP A 417 -24.33 -2.63 -12.29
N ASP A 418 -24.37 -1.99 -11.12
CA ASP A 418 -25.61 -1.80 -10.34
C ASP A 418 -26.68 -1.04 -11.11
N ARG A 419 -26.29 0.00 -11.86
CA ARG A 419 -27.23 0.80 -12.66
C ARG A 419 -27.76 0.04 -13.87
N LEU A 420 -26.90 -0.70 -14.57
CA LEU A 420 -27.31 -1.57 -15.67
C LEU A 420 -28.29 -2.63 -15.18
N ASN A 421 -27.98 -3.27 -14.05
CA ASN A 421 -28.84 -4.29 -13.43
C ASN A 421 -30.18 -3.71 -12.97
N MET A 422 -30.19 -2.53 -12.33
CA MET A 422 -31.44 -1.89 -11.90
C MET A 422 -32.35 -1.52 -13.07
N VAL A 423 -31.79 -1.00 -14.16
CA VAL A 423 -32.60 -0.62 -15.33
C VAL A 423 -33.10 -1.86 -16.08
N ALA A 424 -32.26 -2.90 -16.22
CA ALA A 424 -32.69 -4.18 -16.79
C ALA A 424 -33.80 -4.85 -15.95
N LEU A 425 -33.69 -4.80 -14.62
CA LEU A 425 -34.74 -5.31 -13.73
C LEU A 425 -36.03 -4.50 -13.85
N LYS A 426 -35.93 -3.18 -14.02
CA LYS A 426 -37.11 -2.33 -14.25
C LYS A 426 -37.79 -2.66 -15.58
N GLU A 427 -37.04 -2.82 -16.66
CA GLU A 427 -37.59 -3.14 -17.98
C GLU A 427 -38.25 -4.53 -17.99
N THR A 428 -37.62 -5.53 -17.37
CA THR A 428 -38.21 -6.88 -17.23
C THR A 428 -39.47 -6.88 -16.37
N VAL A 429 -39.52 -6.09 -15.29
CA VAL A 429 -40.75 -5.92 -14.48
C VAL A 429 -41.84 -5.23 -15.30
N ASP A 430 -41.51 -4.16 -16.04
CA ASP A 430 -42.47 -3.46 -16.89
C ASP A 430 -43.01 -4.36 -18.03
N GLU A 431 -42.18 -5.26 -18.58
CA GLU A 431 -42.59 -6.28 -19.56
C GLU A 431 -43.50 -7.33 -18.92
N ILE A 432 -43.17 -7.85 -17.74
CA ILE A 432 -44.00 -8.80 -16.99
C ILE A 432 -45.34 -8.16 -16.62
N ASP A 433 -45.35 -6.92 -16.16
CA ASP A 433 -46.57 -6.17 -15.81
C ASP A 433 -47.44 -5.90 -17.04
N LYS A 434 -46.82 -5.71 -18.22
CA LYS A 434 -47.53 -5.57 -19.49
C LYS A 434 -48.10 -6.89 -19.98
N GLU A 435 -47.38 -8.00 -19.80
CA GLU A 435 -47.86 -9.34 -20.15
C GLU A 435 -48.96 -9.82 -19.19
N THR A 436 -48.77 -9.66 -17.88
CA THR A 436 -49.78 -9.99 -16.85
C THR A 436 -50.97 -9.03 -16.85
N GLY A 437 -50.77 -7.75 -17.21
CA GLY A 437 -51.85 -6.79 -17.45
C GLY A 437 -52.62 -7.04 -18.76
N SER A 438 -52.03 -7.78 -19.70
CA SER A 438 -52.69 -8.23 -20.94
C SER A 438 -53.40 -9.59 -20.81
N ALA A 439 -53.13 -10.33 -19.72
CA ALA A 439 -53.87 -11.54 -19.36
C ALA A 439 -55.25 -11.17 -18.79
N GLU A 440 -56.23 -11.15 -19.69
CA GLU A 440 -57.69 -11.21 -19.50
C GLU A 440 -58.25 -11.08 -18.07
N LYS A 441 -59.11 -10.06 -17.91
CA LYS A 441 -60.16 -10.03 -16.88
C LYS A 441 -60.86 -11.39 -16.83
N PRO A 442 -60.99 -12.04 -15.66
CA PRO A 442 -61.77 -13.27 -15.57
C PRO A 442 -63.23 -12.92 -15.84
N THR A 443 -63.75 -13.39 -16.96
CA THR A 443 -65.18 -13.36 -17.25
C THR A 443 -65.85 -14.36 -16.29
N LEU A 444 -66.23 -13.88 -15.11
CA LEU A 444 -67.10 -14.58 -14.19
C LEU A 444 -68.51 -14.63 -14.80
N ALA A 445 -68.78 -15.70 -15.54
CA ALA A 445 -70.14 -16.11 -15.87
C ALA A 445 -70.28 -17.62 -15.62
N SER A 446 -70.95 -17.92 -14.52
CA SER A 446 -71.36 -19.22 -14.00
C SER A 446 -72.26 -20.05 -14.93
N ARG A 447 -72.01 -21.37 -15.02
CA ARG A 447 -72.95 -22.52 -15.15
C ARG A 447 -72.16 -23.72 -15.71
N ALA A 448 -72.30 -24.97 -15.33
CA ALA A 448 -73.05 -25.68 -14.30
C ALA A 448 -72.49 -27.13 -14.27
N LYS A 449 -72.46 -27.74 -13.07
CA LYS A 449 -72.53 -29.18 -12.72
C LYS A 449 -72.28 -30.24 -13.82
N ILE A 450 -71.25 -31.07 -13.64
CA ILE A 450 -71.22 -32.54 -13.88
C ILE A 450 -70.12 -33.10 -12.93
N ASP A 451 -70.43 -33.59 -11.74
CA ASP A 451 -70.89 -34.94 -11.32
C ASP A 451 -69.79 -36.02 -11.32
N GLU A 452 -69.56 -36.56 -10.12
CA GLU A 452 -68.58 -37.59 -9.77
C GLU A 452 -69.01 -38.98 -10.29
N LYS A 453 -68.05 -39.79 -10.74
CA LYS A 453 -68.05 -41.25 -10.56
C LYS A 453 -66.66 -41.82 -10.85
N GLY A 454 -66.05 -42.44 -9.85
CA GLY A 454 -64.77 -43.14 -9.97
C GLY A 454 -64.91 -44.57 -10.49
N VAL A 455 -63.79 -45.14 -10.94
CA VAL A 455 -63.44 -46.57 -10.86
C VAL A 455 -61.91 -46.67 -10.79
N ARG A 456 -61.45 -47.56 -9.92
CA ARG A 456 -60.08 -47.97 -9.60
C ARG A 456 -59.78 -49.26 -10.38
N ASP A 457 -58.59 -49.42 -10.96
CA ASP A 457 -57.84 -50.69 -11.06
C ASP A 457 -56.47 -50.50 -11.73
N GLU A 458 -55.41 -50.95 -11.03
CA GLU A 458 -54.07 -51.33 -11.54
C GLU A 458 -54.14 -52.71 -12.25
N PRO A 459 -53.07 -53.34 -12.82
CA PRO A 459 -51.62 -53.03 -12.85
C PRO A 459 -50.90 -53.22 -14.23
N ARG A 460 -49.58 -52.90 -14.20
CA ARG A 460 -48.46 -53.26 -15.13
C ARG A 460 -48.36 -54.79 -15.41
N PRO A 461 -47.59 -55.33 -16.40
CA PRO A 461 -46.11 -55.19 -16.47
C PRO A 461 -45.41 -55.34 -17.86
N GLU A 462 -44.06 -55.21 -17.83
CA GLU A 462 -43.03 -55.87 -18.69
C GLU A 462 -42.95 -55.45 -20.17
N GLU A 463 -41.82 -55.26 -20.85
CA GLU A 463 -40.43 -55.77 -20.90
C GLU A 463 -39.65 -54.75 -21.78
N ALA A 464 -38.34 -54.60 -21.90
CA ALA A 464 -37.13 -55.13 -21.29
C ALA A 464 -36.00 -54.19 -21.78
N ALA A 465 -34.96 -54.02 -20.94
CA ALA A 465 -33.64 -53.45 -21.26
C ALA A 465 -32.85 -54.44 -22.18
N PRO A 466 -31.50 -54.41 -22.37
CA PRO A 466 -30.41 -53.74 -21.62
C PRO A 466 -29.29 -53.16 -22.53
N LEU A 467 -28.24 -52.52 -22.01
CA LEU A 467 -26.99 -53.12 -21.51
C LEU A 467 -26.22 -51.99 -20.78
N GLU A 468 -25.96 -52.11 -19.47
CA GLU A 468 -24.76 -52.75 -18.85
C GLU A 468 -23.48 -51.92 -19.12
N HIS A 469 -22.57 -51.64 -18.19
CA HIS A 469 -22.23 -52.07 -16.82
C HIS A 469 -21.16 -51.03 -16.39
N SER A 470 -20.76 -50.74 -15.14
CA SER A 470 -20.70 -51.47 -13.87
C SER A 470 -20.33 -50.39 -12.82
N ASP A 471 -21.09 -50.20 -11.74
CA ASP A 471 -20.94 -50.89 -10.44
C ASP A 471 -19.51 -50.85 -9.89
N SER A 472 -19.26 -49.99 -8.89
CA SER A 472 -19.31 -50.30 -7.43
C SER A 472 -17.92 -50.71 -6.93
N LEU A 473 -17.37 -50.18 -5.84
CA LEU A 473 -17.87 -50.33 -4.48
C LEU A 473 -17.25 -49.30 -3.54
N THR A 474 -18.02 -48.98 -2.51
CA THR A 474 -17.64 -48.48 -1.18
C THR A 474 -16.81 -49.50 -0.40
N GLU A 475 -15.89 -49.01 0.42
CA GLU A 475 -15.52 -49.45 1.80
C GLU A 475 -14.19 -48.74 2.14
N ASP A 476 -14.23 -47.76 3.02
CA ASP A 476 -14.00 -47.86 4.48
C ASP A 476 -12.52 -47.86 4.87
N ASP A 477 -12.20 -46.96 5.81
CA ASP A 477 -11.20 -47.10 6.86
C ASP A 477 -9.83 -47.73 6.51
N GLU A 478 -8.83 -46.89 6.18
CA GLU A 478 -7.42 -47.08 6.56
C GLU A 478 -6.52 -45.97 5.96
N LEU A 479 -6.51 -44.76 6.54
CA LEU A 479 -5.39 -43.81 6.33
C LEU A 479 -5.23 -42.74 7.42
N HIS A 480 -5.65 -43.06 8.65
CA HIS A 480 -5.17 -42.40 9.85
C HIS A 480 -4.14 -43.32 10.52
N ASP A 481 -2.87 -43.24 10.10
CA ASP A 481 -1.67 -43.58 10.89
C ASP A 481 -0.44 -43.72 9.98
N GLN A 482 0.11 -42.61 9.45
CA GLN A 482 1.47 -42.65 8.90
C GLN A 482 2.18 -41.30 8.70
N ILE A 483 2.07 -40.35 9.64
CA ILE A 483 3.09 -39.28 9.79
C ILE A 483 3.34 -39.01 11.29
N ARG A 484 3.77 -40.04 12.00
CA ARG A 484 4.36 -39.95 13.35
C ARG A 484 5.54 -40.91 13.42
N GLN A 485 6.64 -40.59 12.75
CA GLN A 485 7.98 -41.15 13.00
C GLN A 485 9.01 -40.46 12.09
N ALA A 486 9.54 -39.34 12.55
CA ALA A 486 10.88 -38.84 12.19
C ALA A 486 11.27 -37.77 13.21
N SER A 487 11.57 -38.19 14.42
CA SER A 487 12.28 -37.38 15.40
C SER A 487 13.24 -38.29 16.17
N VAL A 488 14.45 -37.78 16.33
CA VAL A 488 15.48 -38.19 17.29
C VAL A 488 16.36 -39.38 16.89
N GLU A 489 17.54 -39.05 16.37
CA GLU A 489 18.78 -39.63 16.87
C GLU A 489 19.71 -38.48 17.32
N VAL A 490 20.05 -38.50 18.61
CA VAL A 490 20.95 -37.61 19.35
C VAL A 490 21.98 -38.56 19.97
N SER A 491 23.28 -38.45 19.68
CA SER A 491 24.36 -37.87 20.53
C SER A 491 25.65 -38.72 20.33
N PRO A 492 26.84 -38.41 20.91
CA PRO A 492 27.45 -37.15 21.38
C PRO A 492 28.98 -37.01 21.03
N GLU A 493 29.66 -36.04 21.67
CA GLU A 493 31.12 -35.83 21.87
C GLU A 493 31.87 -35.10 20.72
N SER A 494 32.51 -33.95 20.93
CA SER A 494 33.54 -33.67 21.95
C SER A 494 33.90 -32.16 22.00
N GLU A 495 34.07 -31.61 23.21
CA GLU A 495 34.89 -30.41 23.47
C GLU A 495 36.39 -30.77 23.33
N PRO A 496 37.32 -29.81 23.17
CA PRO A 496 37.87 -29.17 24.38
C PRO A 496 38.36 -27.70 24.23
N ASP A 497 38.55 -27.12 25.41
CA ASP A 497 39.55 -26.11 25.82
C ASP A 497 39.29 -24.60 25.67
N ALA A 498 39.06 -24.00 26.84
CA ALA A 498 39.36 -22.62 27.19
C ALA A 498 40.89 -22.40 27.39
N PRO A 499 41.34 -21.14 27.46
CA PRO A 499 41.86 -20.71 28.76
C PRO A 499 41.43 -19.29 29.19
N VAL A 500 41.00 -19.24 30.45
CA VAL A 500 41.33 -18.31 31.56
C VAL A 500 42.05 -16.97 31.26
N ASP A 501 41.29 -15.90 31.52
CA ASP A 501 41.58 -14.72 32.37
C ASP A 501 42.78 -13.78 32.11
N SER A 502 42.46 -12.51 31.83
CA SER A 502 43.07 -11.37 32.53
C SER A 502 42.16 -10.15 32.43
N GLY A 503 41.58 -9.76 33.56
CA GLY A 503 40.77 -8.55 33.69
C GLY A 503 41.52 -7.27 33.30
N THR A 504 40.81 -6.36 32.65
CA THR A 504 41.05 -4.92 32.76
C THR A 504 39.69 -4.25 32.76
N LYS A 505 39.33 -3.64 33.89
CA LYS A 505 38.16 -2.78 34.02
C LYS A 505 38.32 -1.62 33.04
N ILE A 506 37.65 -1.71 31.91
CA ILE A 506 37.34 -0.56 31.06
C ILE A 506 35.84 -0.36 31.25
N SER A 507 35.52 0.74 31.93
CA SER A 507 34.17 1.29 32.02
C SER A 507 33.54 1.34 30.64
N ASP A 508 32.50 0.54 30.46
CA ASP A 508 31.86 0.22 29.20
C ASP A 508 30.96 1.41 28.77
N PRO A 509 31.18 2.06 27.61
CA PRO A 509 30.29 3.10 27.07
C PRO A 509 29.05 2.49 26.38
N THR A 510 28.79 1.19 26.58
CA THR A 510 27.71 0.41 25.95
C THR A 510 26.35 0.62 26.60
N GLU A 511 26.28 1.10 27.85
CA GLU A 511 25.01 1.37 28.52
C GLU A 511 24.28 2.58 27.90
N GLU A 512 24.97 3.66 27.52
CA GLU A 512 24.32 4.88 26.98
C GLU A 512 23.68 4.70 25.59
N VAL A 513 24.23 3.81 24.76
CA VAL A 513 23.73 3.60 23.38
C VAL A 513 22.47 2.73 23.35
N THR A 514 22.29 1.88 24.36
CA THR A 514 21.15 0.95 24.47
C THR A 514 19.89 1.64 25.03
N ILE A 515 20.05 2.78 25.72
CA ILE A 515 18.99 3.54 26.40
C ILE A 515 18.08 4.29 25.41
N VAL A 516 18.58 4.70 24.25
CA VAL A 516 17.84 5.55 23.30
C VAL A 516 16.68 4.84 22.60
N ALA A 517 16.89 3.60 22.14
CA ALA A 517 15.84 2.85 21.45
C ALA A 517 14.88 2.15 22.42
N THR A 518 15.33 1.85 23.65
CA THR A 518 14.45 1.36 24.72
C THR A 518 13.58 2.47 25.30
N ASP A 519 14.01 3.72 25.36
CA ASP A 519 13.16 4.85 25.80
C ASP A 519 11.96 5.11 24.87
N ILE A 520 12.14 4.91 23.56
CA ILE A 520 11.07 4.99 22.56
C ILE A 520 10.01 3.90 22.80
N ILE A 521 10.47 2.68 23.11
CA ILE A 521 9.61 1.50 23.31
C ILE A 521 8.94 1.55 24.70
N THR A 522 9.67 1.93 25.74
CA THR A 522 9.19 1.94 27.14
C THR A 522 8.33 3.17 27.47
N GLY A 523 8.62 4.34 26.90
CA GLY A 523 7.78 5.54 27.01
C GLY A 523 6.35 5.30 26.52
N ARG A 524 6.18 4.43 25.52
CA ARG A 524 4.87 4.08 24.95
C ARG A 524 4.15 2.95 25.69
N MET A 525 4.88 1.99 26.28
CA MET A 525 4.27 1.01 27.21
C MET A 525 3.68 1.69 28.45
N LYS A 526 4.26 2.82 28.90
CA LYS A 526 3.68 3.65 29.97
C LYS A 526 2.43 4.42 29.53
N LYS A 527 2.44 5.05 28.34
CA LYS A 527 1.23 5.74 27.79
C LYS A 527 0.05 4.79 27.51
N ARG A 528 0.30 3.53 27.12
CA ARG A 528 -0.75 2.51 26.96
C ARG A 528 -1.35 2.01 28.28
N LYS A 529 -0.64 2.13 29.41
CA LYS A 529 -1.12 1.73 30.74
C LYS A 529 -1.84 2.86 31.48
N SER A 530 -1.66 4.12 31.08
CA SER A 530 -2.40 5.26 31.64
C SER A 530 -3.64 5.57 30.80
N LYS A 531 -4.72 4.82 31.02
CA LYS A 531 -6.07 5.40 30.84
C LYS A 531 -6.33 6.37 31.99
N PRO A 532 -6.88 7.56 31.73
CA PRO A 532 -7.89 8.12 32.59
C PRO A 532 -9.26 8.07 31.88
N ALA A 533 -10.29 7.99 32.72
CA ALA A 533 -11.68 7.77 32.39
C ALA A 533 -12.32 8.95 31.64
N GLU A 534 -13.20 8.63 30.70
CA GLU A 534 -14.41 9.43 30.41
C GLU A 534 -15.56 8.94 31.32
N PRO A 535 -16.63 9.72 31.62
CA PRO A 535 -17.30 10.64 30.67
C PRO A 535 -17.89 11.94 31.25
N GLY A 536 -18.33 12.86 30.36
CA GLY A 536 -19.42 13.80 30.70
C GLY A 536 -19.53 15.13 29.92
N GLN A 537 -20.15 15.08 28.73
CA GLN A 537 -21.09 16.07 28.14
C GLN A 537 -20.64 17.52 27.79
N LEU A 538 -20.65 17.78 26.46
CA LEU A 538 -21.28 18.90 25.73
C LEU A 538 -21.14 20.35 26.25
N LEU A 539 -20.58 21.23 25.41
CA LEU A 539 -21.33 22.33 24.76
C LEU A 539 -20.45 23.03 23.71
N LEU A 540 -20.95 23.05 22.45
CA LEU A 540 -20.69 24.13 21.50
C LEU A 540 -21.23 25.44 22.09
N ILE A 541 -20.53 26.56 21.88
CA ILE A 541 -21.02 27.76 21.17
C ILE A 541 -19.89 28.82 21.14
N GLU A 542 -19.89 29.51 20.02
CA GLU A 542 -19.12 30.69 19.60
C GLU A 542 -19.01 31.79 20.66
N ASP A 543 -17.93 32.57 20.63
CA ASP A 543 -18.05 34.02 20.66
C ASP A 543 -16.79 34.70 20.08
N PHE A 544 -17.05 35.49 19.03
CA PHE A 544 -16.19 36.55 18.51
C PHE A 544 -16.16 37.69 19.53
N GLU A 545 -14.99 38.23 19.84
CA GLU A 545 -14.91 39.62 20.30
C GLU A 545 -13.66 40.32 19.75
N TYR A 546 -13.94 41.21 18.79
CA TYR A 546 -13.07 42.27 18.30
C TYR A 546 -13.36 43.50 19.17
N THR A 547 -12.36 44.08 19.81
CA THR A 547 -12.37 45.50 20.18
C THR A 547 -10.98 46.10 20.05
N GLU A 548 -10.86 46.99 19.07
CA GLU A 548 -9.86 48.05 19.01
C GLU A 548 -10.12 49.13 20.06
N SER A 549 -9.05 49.74 20.58
CA SER A 549 -8.85 51.18 20.84
C SER A 549 -7.49 51.31 21.54
N GLY A 550 -6.46 51.93 20.95
CA GLY A 550 -6.32 53.38 20.73
C GLY A 550 -5.55 53.97 21.94
N SER A 551 -4.56 54.84 21.86
CA SER A 551 -3.93 55.66 20.82
C SER A 551 -2.70 56.37 21.45
N GLU A 552 -1.95 57.11 20.62
CA GLU A 552 -0.95 58.17 20.94
C GLU A 552 0.53 57.72 21.11
N ALA A 553 1.54 58.30 20.46
CA ALA A 553 1.59 59.41 19.49
C ALA A 553 2.93 59.41 18.69
N SER A 554 2.82 59.84 17.43
CA SER A 554 3.72 60.70 16.62
C SER A 554 5.25 60.60 16.75
N GLU A 555 5.94 60.39 15.62
CA GLU A 555 6.50 61.52 14.84
C GLU A 555 6.89 61.10 13.41
N GLU A 556 6.40 61.88 12.46
CA GLU A 556 6.71 61.86 11.03
C GLU A 556 8.12 62.38 10.76
N ARG A 557 8.75 61.85 9.70
CA ARG A 557 9.44 62.67 8.68
C ARG A 557 9.64 61.87 7.38
N GLU A 558 8.75 62.13 6.44
CA GLU A 558 8.99 62.39 5.01
C GLU A 558 10.42 62.93 4.69
N SER A 559 11.04 62.83 3.51
CA SER A 559 10.58 62.59 2.13
C SER A 559 11.82 62.59 1.20
N ALA A 560 11.66 61.95 0.01
CA ALA A 560 12.35 62.15 -1.28
C ALA A 560 13.89 62.00 -1.33
N GLY A 561 14.51 61.38 -2.34
CA GLY A 561 14.08 61.04 -3.69
C GLY A 561 15.24 61.39 -4.65
N VAL A 562 15.78 60.38 -5.34
CA VAL A 562 16.28 60.37 -6.74
C VAL A 562 16.24 58.92 -7.20
#